data_AF-A0A2E3ZVI2-F1
#
_entry.id   AF-A0A2E3ZVI2-F1
#
_cell.length_a   1.000
_cell.length_b   1.000
_cell.length_c   1.000
_cell.angle_alpha   90.00
_cell.angle_beta   90.00
_cell.angle_gamma   90.00
#
_symmetry.space_group_name_H-M   'P 1'
#
loop_
_entity.id
_entity.type
_entity.pdbx_description
1 polymer ?
#
loop_
_entity_poly.entity_id
_entity_poly.type
_entity_poly.pdbx_seq_one_letter_code
_entity_poly.pdbx_strand_id
1 'polypeptide(L)'
;MLDNQNLSTKSQLDKLERISNQISLLISQNDYEKISHLDKMRKKIISDMQEKNFELSNVHKNSVLKLISQNEVIISEFKSKNSESLSKIANSKKCAEAYLATL
;
A
#
# COMPACT_ATOMS: atom_id res chain seq x y z
N MET A 1 21.76 25.33 -6.89
CA MET A 1 20.34 25.02 -7.22
C MET A 1 20.03 23.52 -7.22
N LEU A 2 20.96 22.64 -7.64
CA LEU A 2 20.80 21.18 -7.51
C LEU A 2 20.61 20.67 -6.06
N ASP A 3 21.31 21.24 -5.08
CA ASP A 3 21.27 20.76 -3.69
C ASP A 3 19.89 20.94 -3.03
N ASN A 4 19.19 22.04 -3.35
CA ASN A 4 17.83 22.29 -2.87
C ASN A 4 16.81 21.34 -3.50
N GLN A 5 17.02 20.94 -4.77
CA GLN A 5 16.18 19.93 -5.40
C GLN A 5 16.40 18.56 -4.76
N ASN A 6 17.65 18.14 -4.52
CA ASN A 6 17.97 16.88 -3.85
C ASN A 6 17.41 16.79 -2.42
N LEU A 7 17.49 17.87 -1.65
CA LEU A 7 16.87 17.96 -0.31
C LEU A 7 15.35 17.84 -0.37
N SER A 8 14.72 18.50 -1.35
CA SER A 8 13.28 18.42 -1.58
C SER A 8 12.83 17.01 -1.99
N THR A 9 13.55 16.36 -2.91
CA THR A 9 13.28 14.99 -3.36
C THR A 9 13.42 14.00 -2.21
N LYS A 10 14.49 14.09 -1.41
CA LYS A 10 14.67 13.24 -0.23
C LYS A 10 13.51 13.40 0.75
N SER A 11 13.07 14.64 1.02
CA SER A 11 11.93 14.91 1.90
C SER A 11 10.62 14.28 1.40
N GLN A 12 10.36 14.31 0.09
CA GLN A 12 9.18 13.67 -0.48
C GLN A 12 9.25 12.14 -0.42
N LEU A 13 10.44 11.56 -0.66
CA LEU A 13 10.66 10.13 -0.52
C LEU A 13 10.50 9.66 0.93
N ASP A 14 11.04 10.40 1.90
CA ASP A 14 10.87 10.11 3.33
C ASP A 14 9.38 10.16 3.74
N LYS A 15 8.60 11.09 3.16
CA LYS A 15 7.14 11.15 3.37
C LYS A 15 6.43 9.94 2.78
N LEU A 16 6.80 9.51 1.57
CA LEU A 16 6.24 8.31 0.95
C LEU A 16 6.54 7.06 1.77
N GLU A 17 7.76 6.92 2.28
CA GLU A 17 8.16 5.82 3.16
C GLU A 17 7.33 5.79 4.45
N ARG A 18 7.19 6.95 5.12
CA ARG A 18 6.35 7.09 6.33
C ARG A 18 4.90 6.69 6.07
N ILE A 19 4.32 7.16 4.95
CA ILE A 19 2.96 6.80 4.55
C ILE A 19 2.86 5.28 4.32
N SER A 20 3.84 4.69 3.63
CA SER A 20 3.85 3.23 3.37
C SER A 20 3.88 2.44 4.68
N ASN A 21 4.76 2.81 5.62
CA ASN A 21 4.87 2.15 6.92
C ASN A 21 3.57 2.30 7.74
N GLN A 22 2.93 3.47 7.71
CA GLN A 22 1.64 3.69 8.37
C GLN A 22 0.52 2.86 7.76
N ILE A 23 0.45 2.75 6.42
CA ILE A 23 -0.52 1.88 5.74
C ILE A 23 -0.32 0.43 6.17
N SER A 24 0.93 -0.06 6.20
CA SER A 24 1.23 -1.43 6.66
C SER A 24 0.73 -1.70 8.08
N LEU A 25 0.87 -0.73 9.00
CA LEU A 25 0.36 -0.85 10.36
C LEU A 25 -1.18 -0.86 10.40
N LEU A 26 -1.83 0.05 9.66
CA LEU A 26 -3.29 0.16 9.64
C LEU A 26 -3.98 -1.04 8.99
N ILE A 27 -3.32 -1.73 8.06
CA ILE A 27 -3.82 -2.97 7.47
C ILE A 27 -4.06 -4.03 8.55
N SER A 28 -3.15 -4.15 9.52
CA SER A 28 -3.33 -5.07 10.65
C SER A 28 -4.48 -4.68 11.59
N GLN A 29 -4.86 -3.40 11.59
CA GLN A 29 -5.91 -2.83 12.43
C GLN A 29 -7.28 -2.77 11.71
N ASN A 30 -7.35 -3.16 10.44
CA ASN A 30 -8.55 -3.04 9.58
C ASN A 30 -9.11 -1.61 9.47
N ASP A 31 -8.28 -0.57 9.68
CA ASP A 31 -8.71 0.83 9.58
C ASP A 31 -8.63 1.34 8.14
N TYR A 32 -9.59 0.91 7.32
CA TYR A 32 -9.63 1.18 5.88
C TYR A 32 -9.89 2.65 5.53
N GLU A 33 -10.55 3.41 6.41
CA GLU A 33 -10.78 4.85 6.20
C GLU A 33 -9.47 5.64 6.27
N LYS A 34 -8.64 5.38 7.29
CA LYS A 34 -7.32 6.02 7.38
C LYS A 34 -6.39 5.57 6.27
N ILE A 35 -6.44 4.29 5.86
CA ILE A 35 -5.68 3.79 4.71
C ILE A 35 -6.07 4.56 3.43
N SER A 36 -7.37 4.77 3.19
CA SER A 36 -7.87 5.52 2.03
C SER A 36 -7.40 6.98 2.04
N HIS A 37 -7.41 7.63 3.21
CA HIS A 37 -6.90 8.99 3.36
C HIS A 37 -5.40 9.08 3.04
N LEU A 38 -4.59 8.16 3.61
CA LEU A 38 -3.16 8.08 3.36
C LEU A 38 -2.84 7.76 1.90
N ASP A 39 -3.64 6.93 1.23
CA ASP A 39 -3.47 6.62 -0.19
C ASP A 39 -3.73 7.85 -1.08
N LYS A 40 -4.73 8.67 -0.74
CA LYS A 40 -4.96 9.96 -1.44
C LYS A 40 -3.77 10.89 -1.29
N MET A 41 -3.19 10.99 -0.10
CA MET A 41 -1.96 11.78 0.14
C MET A 41 -0.77 11.22 -0.66
N ARG A 42 -0.59 9.90 -0.67
CA ARG A 42 0.46 9.23 -1.45
C ARG A 42 0.37 9.57 -2.94
N LYS A 43 -0.83 9.45 -3.51
CA LYS A 43 -1.08 9.78 -4.93
C LYS A 43 -0.77 11.24 -5.23
N LYS A 44 -1.20 12.16 -4.35
CA LYS A 44 -0.91 13.60 -4.51
C LYS A 44 0.60 13.88 -4.53
N ILE A 45 1.37 13.30 -3.61
CA ILE A 45 2.83 13.48 -3.57
C ILE A 45 3.48 12.99 -4.87
N ILE A 46 3.04 11.84 -5.39
CA ILE A 46 3.55 11.29 -6.66
C ILE A 46 3.23 12.23 -7.82
N SER A 47 1.99 12.72 -7.91
CA SER A 47 1.60 13.70 -8.94
C SER A 47 2.42 14.99 -8.85
N ASP A 48 2.60 15.55 -7.65
CA ASP A 48 3.40 16.75 -7.43
C ASP A 48 4.88 16.55 -7.83
N MET A 49 5.42 15.33 -7.67
CA MET A 49 6.77 14.98 -8.10
C MET A 49 6.87 14.82 -9.62
N GLN A 50 5.84 14.27 -10.27
CA GLN A 50 5.78 14.11 -11.72
C GLN A 50 5.64 15.44 -12.45
N GLU A 51 4.75 16.32 -11.99
CA GLU A 51 4.53 17.65 -12.57
C GLU A 51 5.79 18.53 -12.55
N LYS A 52 6.67 18.31 -11.58
CA LYS A 52 7.92 19.05 -11.43
C LYS A 52 9.09 18.49 -12.26
N ASN A 53 8.86 17.46 -13.10
CA ASN A 53 9.90 16.80 -13.90
C ASN A 53 11.16 16.48 -13.08
N PHE A 54 10.99 15.99 -11.86
CA PHE A 54 12.13 15.66 -11.00
C PHE A 54 12.93 14.52 -11.61
N GLU A 55 14.13 14.83 -12.11
CA GLU A 55 15.11 13.80 -12.45
C GLU A 55 15.61 13.14 -11.17
N LEU A 56 15.12 11.93 -10.90
CA LEU A 56 15.61 11.12 -9.80
C LEU A 56 17.07 10.74 -10.08
N SER A 57 17.97 11.07 -9.15
CA SER A 57 19.32 10.52 -9.16
C SER A 57 19.28 8.99 -9.10
N ASN A 58 20.32 8.31 -9.61
CA ASN A 58 20.36 6.83 -9.60
C ASN A 58 20.20 6.23 -8.18
N VAL A 59 20.66 6.93 -7.14
CA VAL A 59 20.48 6.52 -5.74
C VAL A 59 19.01 6.58 -5.32
N HIS A 60 18.29 7.64 -5.71
CA HIS A 60 16.86 7.78 -5.44
C HIS A 60 16.03 6.78 -6.24
N LYS A 61 16.40 6.49 -7.50
CA LYS A 61 15.76 5.44 -8.32
C LYS A 61 15.85 4.07 -7.66
N ASN A 62 17.02 3.68 -7.16
CA ASN A 62 17.21 2.40 -6.48
C ASN A 62 16.38 2.30 -5.19
N SER A 63 16.26 3.40 -4.46
CA SER A 63 15.44 3.47 -3.24
C SER A 63 13.94 3.30 -3.55
N VAL A 64 13.46 3.95 -4.62
CA VAL A 64 12.06 3.80 -5.09
C VAL A 64 11.79 2.38 -5.58
N LEU A 65 12.71 1.78 -6.36
CA LEU A 65 12.57 0.40 -6.82
C LEU A 65 12.49 -0.59 -5.65
N LYS A 66 13.29 -0.38 -4.61
CA LYS A 66 13.21 -1.20 -3.39
C LYS A 66 11.85 -1.08 -2.69
N LEU A 67 11.32 0.13 -2.56
CA LEU A 67 9.99 0.37 -1.97
C LEU A 67 8.88 -0.29 -2.80
N ILE A 68 8.97 -0.23 -4.13
CA ILE A 68 8.02 -0.89 -5.03
C ILE A 68 8.04 -2.41 -4.81
N SER A 69 9.23 -3.02 -4.83
CA SER A 69 9.39 -4.47 -4.63
C SER A 69 8.85 -4.93 -3.27
N GLN A 70 9.12 -4.18 -2.20
CA GLN A 70 8.56 -4.49 -0.87
C GLN A 70 7.03 -4.42 -0.86
N ASN A 71 6.45 -3.42 -1.51
CA ASN A 71 4.99 -3.27 -1.59
C ASN A 71 4.34 -4.41 -2.40
N GLU A 72 4.97 -4.90 -3.47
CA GLU A 72 4.46 -6.04 -4.23
C GLU A 72 4.37 -7.31 -3.38
N VAL A 73 5.36 -7.56 -2.52
CA VAL A 73 5.35 -8.70 -1.59
C VAL A 73 4.21 -8.57 -0.58
N ILE A 74 4.08 -7.40 0.07
CA ILE A 74 3.02 -7.14 1.07
C ILE A 74 1.62 -7.33 0.45
N ILE A 75 1.40 -6.82 -0.76
CA ILE A 75 0.11 -6.95 -1.46
C ILE A 75 -0.19 -8.42 -1.77
N SER A 76 0.82 -9.18 -2.20
CA SER A 76 0.68 -10.59 -2.56
C SER A 76 0.32 -11.43 -1.33
N GLU A 77 1.00 -11.21 -0.20
CA GLU A 77 0.68 -11.86 1.07
C GLU A 77 -0.73 -11.50 1.56
N PHE A 78 -1.12 -10.23 1.47
CA PHE A 78 -2.45 -9.77 1.86
C PHE A 78 -3.55 -10.44 1.02
N LYS A 79 -3.38 -10.49 -0.31
CA LYS A 79 -4.33 -11.15 -1.22
C LYS A 79 -4.47 -12.64 -0.92
N SER A 80 -3.36 -13.32 -0.68
CA SER A 80 -3.34 -14.75 -0.34
C SER A 80 -4.13 -15.03 0.95
N LYS A 81 -3.83 -14.30 2.03
CA LYS A 81 -4.53 -14.43 3.33
C LYS A 81 -6.04 -14.16 3.21
N ASN A 82 -6.42 -13.13 2.47
CA ASN A 82 -7.84 -12.81 2.27
C ASN A 82 -8.56 -13.87 1.45
N SER A 83 -7.93 -14.42 0.42
CA SER A 83 -8.51 -15.50 -0.39
C SER A 83 -8.78 -16.76 0.45
N GLU A 84 -7.85 -17.14 1.33
CA GLU A 84 -8.03 -18.26 2.24
C GLU A 84 -9.19 -18.03 3.22
N SER A 85 -9.26 -16.83 3.82
CA SER A 85 -10.33 -16.45 4.74
C SER A 85 -11.71 -16.49 4.06
N LEU A 86 -11.82 -15.92 2.85
CA LEU A 86 -13.06 -15.93 2.07
C LEU A 86 -13.49 -17.36 1.69
N SER A 87 -12.54 -18.24 1.36
CA SER A 87 -12.83 -19.64 1.08
C SER A 87 -13.44 -20.35 2.29
N LYS A 88 -12.89 -20.11 3.49
CA LYS A 88 -13.43 -20.66 4.75
C LYS A 88 -14.86 -20.17 5.00
N ILE A 89 -15.11 -18.86 4.87
CA ILE A 89 -16.44 -18.27 5.04
C ILE A 89 -17.44 -18.85 4.02
N ALA A 90 -17.04 -18.97 2.75
CA ALA A 90 -17.88 -19.53 1.71
C ALA A 90 -18.27 -20.99 1.99
N ASN A 91 -17.34 -21.80 2.51
CA ASN A 91 -17.62 -23.17 2.92
C ASN A 91 -18.57 -23.22 4.13
N SER A 92 -18.32 -22.40 5.16
CA SER A 92 -19.22 -22.29 6.32
C SER A 92 -20.63 -21.87 5.92
N LYS A 93 -20.75 -20.92 4.97
CA LYS A 93 -22.04 -20.50 4.41
C LYS A 93 -22.77 -21.66 3.71
N LYS A 94 -22.08 -22.40 2.82
CA LYS A 94 -22.66 -23.58 2.14
C LYS A 94 -23.16 -24.63 3.13
N CYS A 95 -22.38 -24.90 4.20
CA CYS A 95 -22.80 -25.83 5.24
C CYS A 95 -24.07 -25.34 5.96
N ALA A 96 -24.13 -24.05 6.34
CA ALA A 96 -25.29 -23.48 6.99
C ALA A 96 -26.55 -23.52 6.10
N GLU A 97 -26.41 -23.22 4.81
CA GLU A 97 -27.48 -23.33 3.82
C GLU A 97 -27.99 -24.77 3.69
N ALA A 98 -27.09 -25.76 3.66
CA ALA A 98 -27.46 -27.17 3.62
C ALA A 98 -28.22 -27.61 4.89
N TYR A 99 -27.79 -27.17 6.07
CA TYR A 99 -28.50 -27.44 7.32
C TYR A 99 -29.92 -26.84 7.34
N LEU A 100 -30.06 -25.59 6.88
CA LEU A 100 -31.36 -24.93 6.78
C LEU A 100 -32.30 -25.62 5.78
N ALA A 101 -31.76 -26.19 4.69
CA ALA A 101 -32.55 -26.93 3.71
C ALA A 101 -33.06 -28.30 4.20
N THR A 102 -32.47 -28.81 5.30
CA THR A 102 -32.89 -30.06 5.95
C THR A 102 -33.86 -29.88 7.12
N LEU A 103 -34.23 -28.62 7.45
CA LEU A 103 -35.27 -28.25 8.40
C LEU A 103 -36.63 -28.09 7.71
#